data_AF-E0UGM5-F1
#
_entry.id   AF-E0UGM5-F1
#
_cell.length_a   1.000
_cell.length_b   1.000
_cell.length_c   1.000
_cell.angle_alpha   90.00
_cell.angle_beta   90.00
_cell.angle_gamma   90.00
#
_symmetry.space_group_name_H-M   'P 1'
#
loop_
_entity.id
_entity.type
_entity.pdbx_description
1 polymer ?
#
loop_
_entity_poly.entity_id
_entity_poly.type
_entity_poly.pdbx_seq_one_letter_code
_entity_poly.pdbx_strand_id
1 'polypeptide(L)' 'MLPTVEQALKSLYLCQSLTTAYQPIYMVRLDERNGKVFILAGEDIQILVSRDGNWEFLS' A
#
# COMPACT_ATOMS: atom_id res chain seq x y z
N MET A 1 -11.30 -11.13 2.96
CA MET A 1 -10.21 -11.99 2.42
C MET A 1 -8.89 -11.67 3.13
N LEU A 2 -7.83 -12.47 2.99
CA LEU A 2 -6.49 -12.10 3.51
C LEU A 2 -5.57 -11.57 2.41
N PRO A 3 -4.64 -10.64 2.74
CA PRO A 3 -3.60 -10.22 1.80
C PRO A 3 -2.63 -11.38 1.54
N THR A 4 -2.02 -11.40 0.36
CA THR A 4 -0.96 -12.37 0.05
C THR A 4 0.34 -12.03 0.79
N VAL A 5 1.26 -13.00 0.87
CA VAL A 5 2.61 -12.76 1.44
C VAL A 5 3.34 -11.68 0.65
N GLU A 6 3.22 -11.70 -0.68
CA GLU A 6 3.82 -10.70 -1.58
C GLU A 6 3.27 -9.30 -1.31
N GLN A 7 1.94 -9.18 -1.11
CA GLN A 7 1.31 -7.92 -0.71
C GLN A 7 1.78 -7.45 0.66
N ALA A 8 1.88 -8.35 1.65
CA ALA A 8 2.32 -7.99 3.00
C ALA A 8 3.75 -7.45 2.99
N LEU A 9 4.67 -8.14 2.31
CA LEU A 9 6.07 -7.71 2.17
C LEU A 9 6.16 -6.39 1.39
N LYS A 10 5.48 -6.27 0.25
CA LYS A 10 5.52 -5.05 -0.56
C LYS A 10 4.95 -3.86 0.21
N SER A 11 3.82 -4.03 0.88
CA SER A 11 3.19 -2.98 1.68
C SER A 11 4.11 -2.53 2.81
N LEU A 12 4.80 -3.45 3.49
CA LEU A 12 5.76 -3.10 4.53
C LEU A 12 6.92 -2.26 3.99
N TYR A 13 7.50 -2.61 2.84
CA TYR A 13 8.56 -1.82 2.21
C TYR A 13 8.09 -0.43 1.77
N LEU A 14 6.88 -0.32 1.22
CA LEU A 14 6.30 0.96 0.83
C LEU A 14 6.04 1.83 2.05
N CYS A 15 5.46 1.27 3.12
CA CYS A 15 5.26 1.98 4.38
C CYS A 15 6.59 2.47 4.97
N GLN A 16 7.63 1.64 4.98
CA GLN A 16 8.95 2.05 5.46
C GLN A 16 9.58 3.14 4.57
N SER A 17 9.38 3.08 3.26
CA SER A 17 9.86 4.12 2.33
C SER A 17 9.14 5.46 2.57
N LEU A 18 7.82 5.42 2.76
CA LEU A 18 7.00 6.61 3.08
C LEU A 18 7.44 7.24 4.40
N THR A 19 7.62 6.44 5.45
CA THR A 19 8.04 6.98 6.76
C THR A 19 9.49 7.47 6.75
N THR A 20 10.37 6.89 5.92
CA THR A 20 11.72 7.43 5.68
C THR A 20 11.67 8.81 5.03
N ALA A 21 10.69 9.05 4.15
CA ALA A 21 10.42 10.34 3.53
C ALA A 21 9.58 11.29 4.42
N TYR A 22 9.40 10.96 5.71
CA TYR A 22 8.58 11.71 6.67
C TYR A 22 7.11 11.89 6.23
N GLN A 23 6.61 11.00 5.37
CA GLN A 23 5.21 10.99 4.97
C GLN A 23 4.40 10.17 5.99
N PRO A 24 3.44 10.78 6.72
CA PRO A 24 2.58 10.04 7.63
C PRO A 24 1.68 9.08 6.85
N ILE A 25 1.47 7.88 7.39
CA ILE A 25 0.55 6.89 6.81
C ILE A 25 -0.80 7.05 7.48
N TYR A 26 -1.83 7.36 6.70
CA TYR A 26 -3.20 7.53 7.19
C TYR A 26 -4.01 6.24 7.13
N MET A 27 -3.80 5.42 6.09
CA MET A 27 -4.56 4.19 5.90
C MET A 27 -3.76 3.14 5.14
N VAL A 28 -3.87 1.89 5.59
CA VAL A 28 -3.51 0.69 4.84
C VAL A 28 -4.71 -0.24 4.87
N ARG A 29 -5.31 -0.54 3.72
CA ARG A 29 -6.56 -1.30 3.64
C ARG A 29 -6.54 -2.30 2.49
N LEU A 30 -7.00 -3.52 2.74
CA LEU A 30 -7.33 -4.48 1.69
C LEU A 30 -8.74 -4.22 1.15
N ASP A 31 -8.88 -4.00 -0.16
CA ASP A 31 -10.18 -3.90 -0.81
C ASP A 31 -10.72 -5.31 -1.07
N GLU A 32 -11.82 -5.67 -0.41
CA GLU A 32 -12.41 -7.00 -0.51
C GLU A 32 -13.02 -7.32 -1.88
N ARG A 33 -13.25 -6.31 -2.74
CA ARG A 33 -13.86 -6.49 -4.06
C ARG A 33 -12.88 -7.01 -5.10
N ASN A 34 -11.63 -6.56 -5.04
CA ASN A 34 -10.59 -6.88 -6.03
C ASN A 34 -9.30 -7.45 -5.41
N GLY A 35 -9.20 -7.47 -4.08
CA GLY A 35 -8.07 -8.00 -3.34
C GLY A 35 -6.79 -7.18 -3.43
N LYS A 36 -6.85 -5.92 -3.88
CA LYS A 36 -5.71 -5.00 -3.86
C LYS A 36 -5.55 -4.35 -2.48
N VAL A 37 -4.32 -4.08 -2.05
CA VAL A 37 -4.04 -3.25 -0.87
C VAL A 37 -3.92 -1.81 -1.33
N PHE A 38 -4.61 -0.90 -0.65
CA PHE A 38 -4.55 0.53 -0.85
C PHE A 38 -3.82 1.19 0.33
N ILE A 39 -2.89 2.09 0.03
CA ILE A 39 -2.15 2.88 1.01
C ILE A 39 -2.39 4.35 0.73
N LEU A 40 -2.82 5.10 1.76
CA LEU A 40 -2.97 6.54 1.75
C LEU A 40 -1.95 7.15 2.73
N ALA A 41 -1.12 8.08 2.24
CA ALA A 41 -0.08 8.73 3.02
C ALA A 41 0.11 10.19 2.56
N GLY A 42 0.76 11.02 3.39
CA GLY A 42 1.05 12.42 3.03
C GLY A 42 -0.20 13.23 2.65
N GLU A 43 -0.03 14.27 1.85
CA GLU A 43 -1.16 15.11 1.42
C GLU A 43 -2.02 14.42 0.34
N ASP A 44 -1.40 13.73 -0.61
CA ASP A 44 -2.07 13.18 -1.80
C ASP A 44 -1.57 11.79 -2.23
N ILE A 45 -0.58 11.21 -1.52
CA ILE A 45 0.06 9.96 -1.93
C ILE A 45 -0.90 8.78 -1.81
N GLN A 46 -1.20 8.19 -2.96
CA GLN A 46 -2.05 7.01 -3.09
C GLN A 46 -1.33 5.89 -3.82
N ILE A 47 -1.24 4.72 -3.16
CA ILE A 47 -0.58 3.54 -3.71
C ILE A 47 -1.52 2.35 -3.72
N LEU A 48 -1.55 1.62 -4.83
CA LEU A 48 -2.21 0.32 -4.95
C LEU A 48 -1.17 -0.80 -5.05
N VAL A 49 -1.40 -1.90 -4.34
CA VAL A 49 -0.59 -3.12 -4.40
C VAL A 49 -1.48 -4.28 -4.84
N SER A 50 -1.21 -4.79 -6.04
CA SER A 50 -1.84 -5.96 -6.64
C SER A 50 -1.50 -7.25 -5.87
N ARG A 51 -2.28 -8.31 -6.10
CA ARG A 51 -2.16 -9.59 -5.35
C ARG A 51 -0.81 -10.28 -5.51
N ASP A 52 -0.13 -10.01 -6.61
CA ASP A 52 1.21 -10.49 -6.97
C ASP A 52 2.34 -9.58 -6.43
N GLY A 53 2.01 -8.60 -5.59
CA GLY A 53 2.97 -7.65 -5.04
C GLY A 53 3.46 -6.58 -6.02
N ASN A 54 2.94 -6.52 -7.25
CA ASN A 54 3.14 -5.36 -8.12
C ASN A 54 2.42 -4.14 -7.54
N TRP A 55 2.96 -2.95 -7.75
CA TRP A 55 2.39 -1.73 -7.17
C TRP A 55 2.39 -0.56 -8.14
N GLU A 56 1.45 0.35 -7.92
CA GLU A 56 1.18 1.52 -8.75
C GLU A 56 1.02 2.75 -7.85
N PHE A 57 1.68 3.84 -8.22
CA PHE A 57 1.41 5.17 -7.67
C PHE A 57 0.28 5.83 -8.47
N LEU A 58 -0.72 6.40 -7.79
CA LEU A 58 -1.91 6.94 -8.45
C LEU A 58 -1.94 8.46 -8.48
N SER A 59 -1.54 9.10 -7.39
CA SER A 59 -1.43 10.55 -7.21
C SER A 59 -0.55 10.85 -6.01
#